data_AF-A0AAI8Z6J1-F1
#
_entry.id   AF-A0AAI8Z6J1-F1
#
_cell.length_a   1.000
_cell.length_b   1.000
_cell.length_c   1.000
_cell.angle_alpha   90.00
_cell.angle_beta   90.00
_cell.angle_gamma   90.00
#
_symmetry.space_group_name_H-M   'P 1'
#
loop_
_entity.id
_entity.type
_entity.pdbx_description
1 polymer ?
#
loop_
_entity_poly.entity_id
_entity_poly.type
_entity_poly.pdbx_seq_one_letter_code
_entity_poly.pdbx_strand_id
1 'polypeptide(L)'
;MATTANIDTLPWELIGRISPLLARKEFMALRRANKTLLAGTMYDFGERYCKVLRVRLQAHALEVLLSLLEYKDIASRVHTVHFFVCYRHWKPLRDQEVQQMLRLLQQLLPKIQTATAVHINSISHKYFDAHIDTLLHALIETPLSRISRIGFHGSTLDLQLLQHFFDTCKGPIAHLSIHCLCAREGNWFDLLEFMRDHMEIEKLDFVPAYRDMWDSPVFESGRRRLVKWMRDPEIKKYEHYVLGHQSFMCGPNAVKAGLQVLLERRGG
;
A
#
# COMPACT_ATOMS: atom_id res chain seq x y z
N MET A 1 39.13 -36.33 20.36
CA MET A 1 38.20 -36.31 19.21
C MET A 1 37.07 -35.35 19.55
N ALA A 2 36.97 -34.21 18.87
CA ALA A 2 35.88 -33.28 19.10
C ALA A 2 34.64 -33.83 18.40
N THR A 3 33.64 -34.25 19.17
CA THR A 3 32.30 -34.54 18.68
C THR A 3 31.76 -33.24 18.08
N THR A 4 31.61 -33.20 16.76
CA THR A 4 30.89 -32.12 16.08
C THR A 4 29.46 -32.15 16.60
N ALA A 5 29.15 -31.27 17.55
CA ALA A 5 27.80 -31.09 18.05
C ALA A 5 26.91 -30.74 16.86
N ASN A 6 25.99 -31.65 16.52
CA ASN A 6 25.06 -31.40 15.44
C ASN A 6 24.14 -30.26 15.87
N ILE A 7 24.01 -29.22 15.04
CA ILE A 7 23.13 -28.07 15.30
C ILE A 7 21.67 -28.53 15.50
N ASP A 8 21.32 -29.70 14.98
CA ASP A 8 20.03 -30.37 15.15
C ASP A 8 19.70 -30.76 16.59
N THR A 9 20.69 -30.85 17.49
CA THR A 9 20.49 -31.22 18.89
C THR A 9 20.48 -30.01 19.83
N LEU A 10 20.50 -28.77 19.31
CA LEU A 10 20.41 -27.58 20.15
C LEU A 10 19.01 -27.46 20.77
N PRO A 11 18.90 -27.24 22.10
CA PRO A 11 17.63 -26.99 22.76
C PRO A 11 16.91 -25.77 22.18
N TRP A 12 15.60 -25.88 22.03
CA TRP A 12 14.75 -24.84 21.45
C TRP A 12 14.87 -23.50 22.19
N GLU A 13 15.06 -23.54 23.51
CA GLU A 13 15.23 -22.38 24.37
C GLU A 13 16.52 -21.61 24.06
N LEU A 14 17.59 -22.30 23.67
CA LEU A 14 18.86 -21.67 23.26
C LEU A 14 18.71 -21.01 21.89
N ILE A 15 18.02 -21.67 20.97
CA ILE A 15 17.74 -21.12 19.64
C ILE A 15 16.90 -19.86 19.75
N GLY A 16 15.83 -19.86 20.56
CA GLY A 16 15.00 -18.68 20.81
C GLY A 16 15.74 -17.53 21.52
N ARG A 17 16.87 -17.79 22.19
CA ARG A 17 17.74 -16.76 22.79
C ARG A 17 18.81 -16.25 21.83
N ILE A 18 19.25 -17.07 20.87
CA ILE A 18 20.26 -16.70 19.87
C ILE A 18 19.62 -16.03 18.66
N SER A 19 18.47 -16.54 18.20
CA SER A 19 17.70 -15.98 17.06
C SER A 19 17.51 -14.47 17.17
N PRO A 20 17.31 -13.89 18.38
CA PRO A 20 17.10 -12.47 18.50
C PRO A 20 18.34 -11.62 18.24
N LEU A 21 19.51 -12.19 18.49
CA LEU A 21 20.81 -11.52 18.45
C LEU A 21 21.49 -11.59 17.08
N LEU A 22 21.02 -12.48 16.21
CA LEU A 22 21.58 -12.66 14.87
C LEU A 22 21.13 -11.56 13.91
N ALA A 23 22.05 -11.08 13.07
CA ALA A 23 21.70 -10.24 11.94
C ALA A 23 20.87 -11.04 10.92
N ARG A 24 20.08 -10.34 10.09
CA ARG A 24 19.18 -10.97 9.10
C ARG A 24 19.86 -12.05 8.26
N LYS A 25 21.08 -11.79 7.78
CA LYS A 25 21.84 -12.71 6.92
C LYS A 25 22.21 -14.00 7.67
N GLU A 26 22.64 -13.87 8.92
CA GLU A 26 23.06 -14.99 9.78
C GLU A 26 21.87 -15.82 10.22
N PHE A 27 20.78 -15.16 10.62
CA PHE A 27 19.53 -15.84 10.96
C PHE A 27 18.98 -16.63 9.77
N MET A 28 19.01 -16.06 8.56
CA MET A 28 18.58 -16.78 7.35
C MET A 28 19.51 -17.94 7.00
N ALA A 29 20.83 -17.81 7.20
CA ALA A 29 21.77 -18.89 7.00
C ALA A 29 21.51 -20.04 7.97
N LEU A 30 21.29 -19.73 9.26
CA LEU A 30 20.96 -20.70 10.29
C LEU A 30 19.67 -21.47 9.97
N ARG A 31 18.62 -20.77 9.55
CA ARG A 31 17.34 -21.38 9.15
C ARG A 31 17.45 -22.26 7.91
N ARG A 32 18.34 -21.95 6.98
CA ARG A 32 18.58 -22.79 5.79
C ARG A 32 19.40 -24.03 6.12
N ALA A 33 20.29 -23.94 7.10
CA ALA A 33 21.16 -25.04 7.51
C ALA A 33 20.39 -26.16 8.23
N ASN A 34 19.22 -25.89 8.82
CA ASN A 34 18.50 -26.86 9.62
C ASN A 34 16.96 -26.68 9.49
N LYS A 35 16.28 -27.77 9.10
CA LYS A 35 14.82 -27.79 8.87
C LYS A 35 14.00 -27.67 10.15
N THR A 36 14.48 -28.22 11.27
CA THR A 36 13.86 -28.10 12.59
C THR A 36 13.89 -26.65 13.08
N LEU A 37 15.03 -25.97 12.89
CA LEU A 37 15.17 -24.53 13.14
C LEU A 37 14.27 -23.72 12.24
N LEU A 38 14.20 -24.05 10.94
CA LEU A 38 13.33 -23.38 10.00
C LEU A 38 11.87 -23.37 10.49
N ALA A 39 11.36 -24.55 10.86
CA ALA A 39 9.98 -24.75 11.32
C ALA A 39 9.72 -24.11 12.68
N GLY A 40 10.60 -24.31 13.67
CA GLY A 40 10.41 -23.72 14.99
C GLY A 40 10.50 -22.19 14.99
N THR A 41 11.38 -21.61 14.15
CA THR A 41 11.62 -20.14 14.15
C THR A 41 10.68 -19.39 13.21
N MET A 42 9.66 -20.04 12.66
CA MET A 42 8.70 -19.40 11.74
C MET A 42 8.02 -18.20 12.39
N TYR A 43 7.68 -18.30 13.67
CA TYR A 43 7.08 -17.22 14.45
C TYR A 43 8.03 -16.02 14.56
N ASP A 44 9.24 -16.21 15.08
CA ASP A 44 10.25 -15.15 15.25
C ASP A 44 10.60 -14.50 13.91
N PHE A 45 10.69 -15.31 12.86
CA PHE A 45 10.94 -14.82 11.52
C PHE A 45 9.80 -13.95 11.02
N GLY A 46 8.56 -14.38 11.23
CA GLY A 46 7.37 -13.62 10.89
C GLY A 46 7.37 -12.25 11.57
N GLU A 47 7.60 -12.24 12.89
CA GLU A 47 7.65 -11.03 13.71
C GLU A 47 8.75 -10.06 13.26
N ARG A 48 9.93 -10.57 12.91
CA ARG A 48 11.10 -9.74 12.60
C ARG A 48 11.14 -9.27 11.16
N TYR A 49 10.74 -10.12 10.21
CA TYR A 49 11.10 -9.95 8.81
C TYR A 49 9.91 -10.00 7.84
N CYS A 50 8.73 -10.47 8.27
CA CYS A 50 7.54 -10.56 7.40
C CYS A 50 6.55 -9.41 7.59
N LYS A 51 6.97 -8.28 8.18
CA LYS A 51 6.12 -7.09 8.34
C LYS A 51 5.65 -6.50 7.01
N VAL A 52 6.42 -6.70 5.95
CA VAL A 52 6.14 -6.18 4.61
C VAL A 52 5.99 -7.34 3.63
N LEU A 53 4.82 -7.45 3.01
CA LEU A 53 4.53 -8.39 1.95
C LEU A 53 4.54 -7.68 0.60
N ARG A 54 5.19 -8.30 -0.40
CA ARG A 54 5.19 -7.80 -1.78
C ARG A 54 4.43 -8.79 -2.66
N VAL A 55 3.36 -8.32 -3.28
CA VAL A 55 2.45 -9.12 -4.07
C VAL A 55 2.54 -8.69 -5.52
N ARG A 56 2.99 -9.61 -6.37
CA ARG A 56 2.93 -9.39 -7.81
C ARG A 56 1.51 -9.73 -8.28
N LEU A 57 0.86 -8.78 -8.95
CA LEU A 57 -0.46 -8.98 -9.54
C LEU A 57 -0.32 -9.83 -10.81
N GLN A 58 -0.25 -11.15 -10.62
CA GLN A 58 -0.18 -12.14 -11.69
C GLN A 58 -0.66 -13.48 -11.11
N ALA A 59 -1.54 -14.20 -11.81
CA ALA A 59 -2.17 -15.42 -11.30
C ALA A 59 -1.16 -16.44 -10.72
N HIS A 60 -0.16 -16.83 -11.51
CA HIS A 60 0.87 -17.78 -11.06
C HIS A 60 1.64 -17.27 -9.82
N ALA A 61 1.95 -15.98 -9.74
CA ALA A 61 2.66 -15.42 -8.59
C ALA A 61 1.78 -15.40 -7.33
N LEU A 62 0.48 -15.17 -7.48
CA LEU A 62 -0.50 -15.24 -6.40
C LEU A 62 -0.69 -16.67 -5.90
N GLU A 63 -0.74 -17.66 -6.80
CA GLU A 63 -0.80 -19.09 -6.44
C GLU A 63 0.41 -19.52 -5.61
N VAL A 64 1.61 -19.16 -6.06
CA VAL A 64 2.86 -19.42 -5.32
C VAL A 64 2.85 -18.69 -3.97
N LEU A 65 2.35 -17.45 -3.92
CA LEU A 65 2.27 -16.74 -2.66
C LEU A 65 1.27 -17.40 -1.69
N LEU A 66 0.11 -17.83 -2.19
CA LEU A 66 -0.91 -18.47 -1.36
C LEU A 66 -0.42 -19.78 -0.74
N SER A 67 0.34 -20.59 -1.49
CA SER A 67 0.96 -21.81 -0.95
C SER A 67 2.00 -21.51 0.12
N LEU A 68 2.75 -20.40 -0.01
CA LEU A 68 3.68 -19.94 1.03
C LEU A 68 2.96 -19.40 2.28
N LEU A 69 1.74 -18.89 2.14
CA LEU A 69 0.91 -18.35 3.22
C LEU A 69 -0.03 -19.39 3.86
N GLU A 70 0.14 -20.68 3.56
CA GLU A 70 -0.55 -21.76 4.28
C GLU A 70 -0.17 -21.79 5.77
N TYR A 71 1.03 -21.31 6.10
CA TYR A 71 1.49 -21.12 7.47
C TYR A 71 0.85 -19.86 8.09
N LYS A 72 -0.20 -20.07 8.90
CA LYS A 72 -1.00 -19.02 9.58
C LYS A 72 -0.16 -17.94 10.29
N ASP A 73 1.02 -18.31 10.76
CA ASP A 73 1.90 -17.42 11.53
C ASP A 73 2.56 -16.33 10.70
N ILE A 74 2.70 -16.51 9.37
CA ILE A 74 3.35 -15.50 8.52
C ILE A 74 2.35 -14.41 8.14
N ALA A 75 1.17 -14.81 7.67
CA ALA A 75 0.17 -13.87 7.14
C ALA A 75 -0.37 -12.93 8.23
N SER A 76 -0.46 -13.41 9.47
CA SER A 76 -0.85 -12.63 10.65
C SER A 76 0.19 -11.58 11.10
N ARG A 77 1.38 -11.57 10.50
CA ARG A 77 2.46 -10.61 10.81
C ARG A 77 2.64 -9.55 9.75
N VAL A 78 1.89 -9.61 8.66
CA VAL A 78 1.97 -8.66 7.56
C VAL A 78 1.26 -7.37 7.95
N HIS A 79 2.02 -6.29 8.11
CA HIS A 79 1.47 -4.96 8.45
C HIS A 79 1.40 -4.05 7.22
N THR A 80 2.24 -4.28 6.23
CA THR A 80 2.31 -3.50 4.99
C THR A 80 2.28 -4.43 3.79
N VAL A 81 1.44 -4.12 2.81
CA VAL A 81 1.31 -4.89 1.58
C VAL A 81 1.60 -3.98 0.40
N HIS A 82 2.53 -4.39 -0.46
CA HIS A 82 2.81 -3.72 -1.72
C HIS A 82 2.30 -4.58 -2.87
N PHE A 83 1.24 -4.16 -3.52
CA PHE A 83 0.82 -4.71 -4.80
C PHE A 83 1.59 -4.02 -5.92
N PHE A 84 2.13 -4.81 -6.85
CA PHE A 84 2.85 -4.26 -7.98
C PHE A 84 2.70 -5.12 -9.23
N VAL A 85 2.89 -4.49 -10.39
CA VAL A 85 2.93 -5.18 -11.68
C VAL A 85 4.35 -5.16 -12.24
N CYS A 86 4.80 -6.29 -12.80
CA CYS A 86 6.16 -6.43 -13.33
C CYS A 86 6.18 -6.22 -14.85
N TYR A 87 7.01 -5.28 -15.32
CA TYR A 87 7.10 -4.91 -16.74
C TYR A 87 7.67 -6.01 -17.65
N ARG A 88 8.55 -6.88 -17.13
CA ARG A 88 9.38 -7.77 -17.95
C ARG A 88 8.63 -8.91 -18.67
N HIS A 89 7.36 -9.15 -18.35
CA HIS A 89 6.56 -10.25 -18.93
C HIS A 89 5.12 -9.84 -19.26
N TRP A 90 4.94 -8.61 -19.72
CA TRP A 90 3.61 -8.05 -19.94
C TRP A 90 2.83 -8.71 -21.08
N LYS A 91 1.56 -8.97 -20.81
CA LYS A 91 0.47 -9.19 -21.77
C LYS A 91 -0.82 -8.60 -21.17
N PRO A 92 -1.73 -8.03 -21.97
CA PRO A 92 -3.08 -7.71 -21.49
C PRO A 92 -3.73 -8.94 -20.86
N LEU A 93 -4.45 -8.77 -19.75
CA LEU A 93 -5.22 -9.86 -19.17
C LEU A 93 -6.41 -10.16 -20.06
N ARG A 94 -6.64 -11.44 -20.32
CA ARG A 94 -7.89 -11.95 -20.88
C ARG A 94 -8.92 -12.13 -19.76
N ASP A 95 -10.20 -12.17 -20.10
CA ASP A 95 -11.29 -12.30 -19.12
C ASP A 95 -11.11 -13.49 -18.17
N GLN A 96 -10.65 -14.64 -18.67
CA GLN A 96 -10.36 -15.81 -17.84
C GLN A 96 -9.26 -15.55 -16.82
N GLU A 97 -8.24 -14.76 -17.19
CA GLU A 97 -7.11 -14.41 -16.31
C GLU A 97 -7.53 -13.37 -15.28
N VAL A 98 -8.40 -12.43 -15.65
CA VAL A 98 -9.07 -11.49 -14.71
C VAL A 98 -9.84 -12.27 -13.65
N GLN A 99 -10.70 -13.20 -14.07
CA GLN A 99 -11.52 -14.01 -13.16
C GLN A 99 -10.68 -14.95 -12.28
N GLN A 100 -9.59 -15.51 -12.82
CA GLN A 100 -8.65 -16.30 -12.01
C GLN A 100 -7.94 -15.42 -10.97
N MET A 101 -7.44 -14.25 -11.38
CA MET A 101 -6.75 -13.34 -10.47
C MET A 101 -7.67 -12.81 -9.38
N LEU A 102 -8.92 -12.45 -9.71
CA LEU A 102 -9.92 -12.04 -8.74
C LEU A 102 -10.15 -13.13 -7.67
N ARG A 103 -10.36 -14.38 -8.09
CA ARG A 103 -10.52 -15.52 -7.16
C ARG A 103 -9.30 -15.73 -6.26
N LEU A 104 -8.09 -15.56 -6.79
CA LEU A 104 -6.85 -15.70 -6.01
C LEU A 104 -6.68 -14.55 -5.02
N LEU A 105 -7.04 -13.33 -5.41
CA LEU A 105 -7.04 -12.17 -4.51
C LEU A 105 -8.07 -12.33 -3.39
N GLN A 106 -9.28 -12.80 -3.70
CA GLN A 106 -10.31 -13.12 -2.69
C GLN A 106 -9.85 -14.20 -1.69
N GLN A 107 -8.93 -15.10 -2.06
CA GLN A 107 -8.31 -16.04 -1.11
C GLN A 107 -7.17 -15.41 -0.30
N LEU A 108 -6.45 -14.45 -0.89
CA LEU A 108 -5.31 -13.78 -0.27
C LEU A 108 -5.73 -12.75 0.78
N LEU A 109 -6.69 -11.88 0.44
CA LEU A 109 -7.09 -10.75 1.26
C LEU A 109 -7.54 -11.16 2.68
N PRO A 110 -8.33 -12.24 2.88
CA PRO A 110 -8.68 -12.71 4.23
C PRO A 110 -7.46 -13.13 5.07
N LYS A 111 -6.37 -13.59 4.45
CA LYS A 111 -5.16 -14.02 5.16
C LYS A 111 -4.33 -12.85 5.68
N ILE A 112 -4.45 -11.66 5.06
CA ILE A 112 -3.64 -10.48 5.36
C ILE A 112 -4.43 -9.36 6.06
N GLN A 113 -5.51 -9.70 6.76
CA GLN A 113 -6.36 -8.75 7.52
C GLN A 113 -5.63 -7.98 8.63
N THR A 114 -4.39 -8.37 8.95
CA THR A 114 -3.53 -7.63 9.89
C THR A 114 -2.84 -6.42 9.25
N ALA A 115 -2.91 -6.29 7.92
CA ALA A 115 -2.34 -5.17 7.18
C ALA A 115 -2.99 -3.84 7.58
N THR A 116 -2.14 -2.87 7.87
CA THR A 116 -2.52 -1.48 8.20
C THR A 116 -2.16 -0.51 7.10
N ALA A 117 -1.27 -0.92 6.18
CA ALA A 117 -0.81 -0.13 5.06
C ALA A 117 -0.87 -0.92 3.75
N VAL A 118 -1.43 -0.33 2.70
CA VAL A 118 -1.46 -0.88 1.35
C VAL A 118 -0.84 0.11 0.38
N HIS A 119 0.09 -0.35 -0.44
CA HIS A 119 0.67 0.43 -1.54
C HIS A 119 0.42 -0.30 -2.85
N ILE A 120 -0.14 0.41 -3.82
CA ILE A 120 -0.43 -0.08 -5.16
C ILE A 120 0.48 0.66 -6.12
N ASN A 121 1.45 -0.05 -6.65
CA ASN A 121 2.51 0.50 -7.50
C ASN A 121 2.37 -0.05 -8.93
N SER A 122 2.06 0.83 -9.87
CA SER A 122 2.27 0.57 -11.29
C SER A 122 3.42 1.45 -11.77
N ILE A 123 4.30 0.93 -12.62
CA ILE A 123 5.42 1.71 -13.18
C ILE A 123 5.10 2.05 -14.65
N SER A 124 3.82 2.09 -15.06
CA SER A 124 3.48 2.27 -16.47
C SER A 124 2.06 2.79 -16.68
N HIS A 125 1.94 3.63 -17.71
CA HIS A 125 0.87 4.59 -17.93
C HIS A 125 -0.34 4.07 -18.74
N LYS A 126 -0.31 2.87 -19.34
CA LYS A 126 -1.38 2.48 -20.30
C LYS A 126 -1.80 1.02 -20.36
N TYR A 127 -1.09 0.11 -19.68
CA TYR A 127 -1.16 -1.31 -20.02
C TYR A 127 -1.46 -2.26 -18.86
N PHE A 128 -1.61 -1.72 -17.66
CA PHE A 128 -1.77 -2.52 -16.44
C PHE A 128 -3.09 -2.28 -15.73
N ASP A 129 -3.96 -1.47 -16.31
CA ASP A 129 -5.14 -0.95 -15.65
C ASP A 129 -6.06 -2.09 -15.21
N ALA A 130 -6.29 -3.10 -16.07
CA ALA A 130 -7.07 -4.28 -15.73
C ALA A 130 -6.56 -5.01 -14.47
N HIS A 131 -5.25 -5.02 -14.22
CA HIS A 131 -4.71 -5.64 -13.00
C HIS A 131 -5.06 -4.84 -11.75
N ILE A 132 -4.97 -3.52 -11.84
CA ILE A 132 -5.27 -2.65 -10.71
C ILE A 132 -6.78 -2.59 -10.47
N ASP A 133 -7.58 -2.51 -11.52
CA ASP A 133 -9.05 -2.55 -11.43
C ASP A 133 -9.51 -3.86 -10.77
N THR A 134 -8.94 -5.00 -11.19
CA THR A 134 -9.25 -6.30 -10.57
C THR A 134 -8.86 -6.33 -9.09
N LEU A 135 -7.74 -5.71 -8.72
CA LEU A 135 -7.34 -5.58 -7.32
C LEU A 135 -8.32 -4.68 -6.54
N LEU A 136 -8.73 -3.54 -7.10
CA LEU A 136 -9.69 -2.63 -6.47
C LEU A 136 -11.04 -3.33 -6.26
N HIS A 137 -11.55 -4.05 -7.27
CA HIS A 137 -12.75 -4.88 -7.13
C HIS A 137 -12.59 -5.92 -6.01
N ALA A 138 -11.47 -6.65 -5.97
CA ALA A 138 -11.22 -7.62 -4.91
C ALA A 138 -11.20 -6.97 -3.51
N LEU A 139 -10.63 -5.77 -3.39
CA LEU A 139 -10.56 -5.01 -2.13
C LEU A 139 -11.93 -4.44 -1.72
N ILE A 140 -12.78 -4.08 -2.68
CA ILE A 140 -14.17 -3.67 -2.43
C ILE A 140 -14.98 -4.86 -1.89
N GLU A 141 -14.85 -6.03 -2.52
CA GLU A 141 -15.57 -7.23 -2.12
C GLU A 141 -15.03 -7.84 -0.81
N THR A 142 -13.72 -7.73 -0.57
CA THR A 142 -13.06 -8.23 0.64
C THR A 142 -12.22 -7.13 1.29
N PRO A 143 -12.85 -6.15 1.97
CA PRO A 143 -12.13 -5.04 2.58
C PRO A 143 -11.15 -5.51 3.65
N LEU A 144 -10.01 -4.83 3.69
CA LEU A 144 -9.02 -5.00 4.76
C LEU A 144 -9.37 -4.02 5.89
N SER A 145 -10.04 -4.53 6.92
CA SER A 145 -10.69 -3.74 7.99
C SER A 145 -9.76 -2.84 8.82
N ARG A 146 -8.44 -3.08 8.78
CA ARG A 146 -7.43 -2.36 9.59
C ARG A 146 -6.61 -1.35 8.79
N ILE A 147 -6.89 -1.18 7.50
CA ILE A 147 -6.16 -0.22 6.69
C ILE A 147 -6.38 1.19 7.24
N SER A 148 -5.27 1.87 7.49
CA SER A 148 -5.23 3.31 7.81
C SER A 148 -4.32 4.07 6.86
N ARG A 149 -3.50 3.36 6.06
CA ARG A 149 -2.57 3.97 5.11
C ARG A 149 -2.74 3.37 3.73
N ILE A 150 -2.98 4.22 2.73
CA ILE A 150 -3.13 3.78 1.34
C ILE A 150 -2.22 4.62 0.45
N GLY A 151 -1.48 3.96 -0.43
CA GLY A 151 -0.62 4.57 -1.43
C GLY A 151 -0.96 4.08 -2.82
N PHE A 152 -1.06 4.99 -3.77
CA PHE A 152 -1.22 4.73 -5.19
C PHE A 152 -0.09 5.46 -5.93
N HIS A 153 0.74 4.72 -6.67
CA HIS A 153 1.92 5.28 -7.32
C HIS A 153 2.03 4.82 -8.77
N GLY A 154 2.11 5.77 -9.70
CA GLY A 154 2.42 5.53 -11.13
C GLY A 154 1.37 4.72 -11.91
N SER A 155 0.13 4.70 -11.42
CA SER A 155 -0.99 3.97 -12.02
C SER A 155 -1.90 4.88 -12.85
N THR A 156 -2.54 4.27 -13.84
CA THR A 156 -3.69 4.84 -14.53
C THR A 156 -4.93 4.16 -13.97
N LEU A 157 -5.90 4.94 -13.49
CA LEU A 157 -7.06 4.44 -12.74
C LEU A 157 -8.37 5.02 -13.25
N ASP A 158 -9.43 4.23 -13.13
CA ASP A 158 -10.79 4.76 -13.09
C ASP A 158 -11.02 5.42 -11.72
N LEU A 159 -11.28 6.74 -11.73
CA LEU A 159 -11.48 7.50 -10.51
C LEU A 159 -12.82 7.19 -9.84
N GLN A 160 -13.84 6.74 -10.59
CA GLN A 160 -15.12 6.32 -10.01
C GLN A 160 -14.96 5.02 -9.23
N LEU A 161 -14.21 4.06 -9.77
CA LEU A 161 -13.86 2.83 -9.07
C LEU A 161 -13.03 3.11 -7.81
N LEU A 162 -12.06 4.03 -7.91
CA LEU A 162 -11.26 4.46 -6.77
C LEU A 162 -12.13 5.12 -5.67
N GLN A 163 -13.06 5.98 -6.07
CA GLN A 163 -14.02 6.60 -5.15
C GLN A 163 -14.90 5.54 -4.47
N HIS A 164 -15.42 4.57 -5.22
CA HIS A 164 -16.21 3.47 -4.67
C HIS A 164 -15.40 2.62 -3.68
N PHE A 165 -14.12 2.39 -3.97
CA PHE A 165 -13.19 1.75 -3.05
C PHE A 165 -13.03 2.55 -1.74
N PHE A 166 -12.87 3.86 -1.81
CA PHE A 166 -12.78 4.70 -0.61
C PHE A 166 -14.09 4.70 0.20
N ASP A 167 -15.24 4.78 -0.46
CA ASP A 167 -16.56 4.70 0.18
C ASP A 167 -16.78 3.35 0.88
N THR A 168 -16.24 2.28 0.30
CA THR A 168 -16.28 0.93 0.89
C THR A 168 -15.33 0.76 2.07
N CYS A 169 -14.21 1.48 2.09
CA CYS A 169 -13.26 1.50 3.20
C CYS A 169 -13.82 2.28 4.38
N LYS A 170 -14.75 1.69 5.13
CA LYS A 170 -15.44 2.30 6.29
C LYS A 170 -14.54 2.62 7.50
N GLY A 171 -13.23 2.36 7.42
CA GLY A 171 -12.25 2.71 8.45
C GLY A 171 -11.52 4.01 8.10
N PRO A 172 -11.02 4.78 9.09
CA PRO A 172 -10.37 6.06 8.81
C PRO A 172 -9.06 5.82 8.04
N ILE A 173 -9.06 6.17 6.75
CA ILE A 173 -7.83 6.29 5.97
C ILE A 173 -7.11 7.54 6.47
N ALA A 174 -6.34 7.38 7.55
CA ALA A 174 -5.59 8.45 8.16
C ALA A 174 -4.53 9.00 7.19
N HIS A 175 -3.84 8.13 6.44
CA HIS A 175 -2.80 8.55 5.51
C HIS A 175 -3.12 8.10 4.09
N LEU A 176 -3.17 9.06 3.16
CA LEU A 176 -3.36 8.78 1.74
C LEU A 176 -2.20 9.37 0.94
N SER A 177 -1.65 8.57 0.03
CA SER A 177 -0.59 8.98 -0.90
C SER A 177 -1.04 8.69 -2.32
N ILE A 178 -1.16 9.73 -3.15
CA ILE A 178 -1.51 9.65 -4.57
C ILE A 178 -0.39 10.30 -5.37
N HIS A 179 0.39 9.48 -6.08
CA HIS A 179 1.58 9.95 -6.79
C HIS A 179 1.56 9.53 -8.26
N CYS A 180 1.72 10.51 -9.15
CA CYS A 180 1.81 10.30 -10.59
C CYS A 180 0.66 9.45 -11.14
N LEU A 181 -0.56 9.65 -10.61
CA LEU A 181 -1.75 8.97 -11.08
C LEU A 181 -2.36 9.69 -12.27
N CYS A 182 -2.71 8.93 -13.31
CA CYS A 182 -3.48 9.42 -14.46
C CYS A 182 -4.94 8.97 -14.33
N ALA A 183 -5.88 9.86 -14.68
CA ALA A 183 -7.28 9.49 -14.77
C ALA A 183 -7.53 8.81 -16.12
N ARG A 184 -7.99 7.56 -16.12
CA ARG A 184 -8.52 6.90 -17.31
C ARG A 184 -9.95 7.34 -17.57
N GLU A 185 -10.75 7.33 -16.52
CA GLU A 185 -12.17 7.69 -16.48
C GLU A 185 -12.45 8.48 -15.21
N GLY A 186 -13.48 9.33 -15.26
CA GLY A 186 -13.84 10.23 -14.17
C GLY A 186 -13.02 11.53 -14.14
N ASN A 187 -13.30 12.34 -13.12
CA ASN A 187 -12.74 13.68 -12.96
C ASN A 187 -11.99 13.78 -11.63
N TRP A 188 -10.76 14.29 -11.67
CA TRP A 188 -9.95 14.52 -10.47
C TRP A 188 -10.63 15.46 -9.48
N PHE A 189 -11.33 16.48 -9.95
CA PHE A 189 -11.98 17.44 -9.07
C PHE A 189 -13.11 16.79 -8.26
N ASP A 190 -13.90 15.90 -8.86
CA ASP A 190 -14.97 15.18 -8.17
C ASP A 190 -14.38 14.26 -7.08
N LEU A 191 -13.25 13.59 -7.36
CA LEU A 191 -12.55 12.79 -6.36
C LEU A 191 -11.98 13.66 -5.22
N LEU A 192 -11.42 14.84 -5.53
CA LEU A 192 -10.90 15.76 -4.52
C LEU A 192 -12.03 16.35 -3.65
N GLU A 193 -13.19 16.67 -4.24
CA GLU A 193 -14.42 17.07 -3.53
C GLU A 193 -14.87 15.94 -2.60
N PHE A 194 -14.95 14.72 -3.12
CA PHE A 194 -15.30 13.54 -2.32
C PHE A 194 -14.33 13.34 -1.14
N MET A 195 -13.02 13.44 -1.38
CA MET A 195 -12.00 13.32 -0.33
C MET A 195 -12.14 14.42 0.74
N ARG A 196 -12.46 15.65 0.35
CA ARG A 196 -12.65 16.78 1.28
C ARG A 196 -13.86 16.56 2.19
N ASP A 197 -14.96 16.09 1.61
CA ASP A 197 -16.27 16.09 2.26
C ASP A 197 -16.57 14.79 3.01
N HIS A 198 -16.05 13.65 2.52
CA HIS A 198 -16.42 12.33 3.02
C HIS A 198 -15.29 11.55 3.68
N MET A 199 -14.02 12.00 3.58
CA MET A 199 -12.89 11.28 4.17
C MET A 199 -12.27 12.01 5.36
N GLU A 200 -11.92 11.26 6.39
CA GLU A 200 -11.19 11.75 7.57
C GLU A 200 -9.68 11.51 7.42
N ILE A 201 -9.07 12.24 6.50
CA ILE A 201 -7.63 12.12 6.19
C ILE A 201 -6.82 13.01 7.14
N GLU A 202 -5.86 12.44 7.86
CA GLU A 202 -4.90 13.18 8.68
C GLU A 202 -3.66 13.62 7.88
N LYS A 203 -3.29 12.85 6.86
CA LYS A 203 -2.13 13.13 6.03
C LYS A 203 -2.39 12.80 4.57
N LEU A 204 -2.17 13.79 3.70
CA LEU A 204 -2.30 13.65 2.26
C LEU A 204 -0.98 14.00 1.56
N ASP A 205 -0.40 13.02 0.90
CA ASP A 205 0.72 13.18 -0.04
C ASP A 205 0.14 13.14 -1.47
N PHE A 206 0.18 14.25 -2.21
CA PHE A 206 -0.45 14.36 -3.53
C PHE A 206 0.51 14.91 -4.58
N VAL A 207 0.78 14.11 -5.61
CA VAL A 207 1.60 14.48 -6.78
C VAL A 207 0.78 14.12 -8.02
N PRO A 208 0.18 15.10 -8.73
CA PRO A 208 -0.60 14.79 -9.93
C PRO A 208 0.31 14.26 -11.04
N ALA A 209 -0.24 13.46 -11.97
CA ALA A 209 0.49 13.13 -13.19
C ALA A 209 0.65 14.35 -14.10
N TYR A 210 1.76 14.40 -14.82
CA TYR A 210 2.24 15.53 -15.64
C TYR A 210 1.28 16.05 -16.71
N ARG A 211 0.17 15.35 -17.03
CA ARG A 211 -0.68 15.66 -18.18
C ARG A 211 -2.11 16.08 -17.83
N ASP A 212 -2.64 15.72 -16.65
CA ASP A 212 -4.09 15.83 -16.37
C ASP A 212 -4.46 17.03 -15.48
N MET A 213 -3.50 17.64 -14.77
CA MET A 213 -3.76 18.76 -13.84
C MET A 213 -2.80 19.95 -14.00
N TRP A 214 -1.89 19.94 -14.98
CA TRP A 214 -0.87 20.99 -15.11
C TRP A 214 -1.41 22.32 -15.63
N ASP A 215 -2.46 22.31 -16.44
CA ASP A 215 -3.13 23.53 -16.90
C ASP A 215 -3.88 24.25 -15.76
N SER A 216 -3.87 23.70 -14.54
CA SER A 216 -4.33 24.42 -13.35
C SER A 216 -3.23 25.38 -12.86
N PRO A 217 -3.57 26.65 -12.56
CA PRO A 217 -2.63 27.65 -12.03
C PRO A 217 -1.89 27.21 -10.75
N VAL A 218 -2.40 26.21 -10.03
CA VAL A 218 -1.74 25.64 -8.83
C VAL A 218 -0.45 24.90 -9.19
N PHE A 219 -0.42 24.21 -10.33
CA PHE A 219 0.68 23.33 -10.72
C PHE A 219 1.55 23.95 -11.82
N GLU A 220 1.01 24.87 -12.62
CA GLU A 220 1.73 25.69 -13.61
C GLU A 220 2.83 26.56 -12.97
N SER A 221 2.64 26.98 -11.72
CA SER A 221 3.59 27.82 -10.99
C SER A 221 4.67 27.01 -10.29
N GLY A 222 5.48 26.26 -11.06
CA GLY A 222 6.67 25.52 -10.59
C GLY A 222 7.75 26.34 -9.85
N ARG A 223 7.48 27.61 -9.50
CA ARG A 223 8.39 28.53 -8.79
C ARG A 223 7.86 29.09 -7.46
N ARG A 224 6.57 28.97 -7.11
CA ARG A 224 6.03 29.47 -5.82
C ARG A 224 5.19 28.42 -5.13
N ARG A 225 5.77 27.74 -4.13
CA ARG A 225 5.03 26.87 -3.22
C ARG A 225 4.11 27.70 -2.34
N LEU A 226 2.83 27.34 -2.27
CA LEU A 226 1.95 27.91 -1.27
C LEU A 226 2.13 27.10 0.02
N VAL A 227 2.61 27.76 1.08
CA VAL A 227 2.77 27.13 2.39
C VAL A 227 1.86 27.85 3.37
N LYS A 228 1.06 27.08 4.11
CA LYS A 228 0.21 27.62 5.18
C LYS A 228 0.35 26.76 6.42
N TRP A 229 0.56 27.44 7.55
CA TRP A 229 0.51 26.85 8.87
C TRP A 229 -0.80 27.26 9.53
N MET A 230 -1.40 26.34 10.27
CA MET A 230 -2.58 26.58 11.06
C MET A 230 -2.46 25.84 12.39
N ARG A 231 -3.24 26.28 13.36
CA ARG A 231 -3.31 25.64 14.67
C ARG A 231 -4.69 25.05 14.81
N ASP A 232 -4.76 23.75 15.07
CA ASP A 232 -6.01 23.11 15.44
C ASP A 232 -6.49 23.72 16.76
N PRO A 233 -7.71 24.30 16.81
CA PRO A 233 -8.21 24.98 17.99
C PRO A 233 -8.51 24.02 19.16
N GLU A 234 -8.83 22.76 18.88
CA GLU A 234 -9.24 21.75 19.86
C GLU A 234 -8.03 21.06 20.49
N ILE A 235 -7.14 20.51 19.65
CA ILE A 235 -5.99 19.73 20.13
C ILE A 235 -4.71 20.56 20.26
N LYS A 236 -4.76 21.86 19.89
CA LYS A 236 -3.65 22.83 19.96
C LYS A 236 -2.40 22.41 19.17
N LYS A 237 -2.52 21.43 18.25
CA LYS A 237 -1.42 20.98 17.39
C LYS A 237 -1.28 21.90 16.18
N TYR A 238 -0.05 22.00 15.69
CA TYR A 238 0.21 22.68 14.42
C TYR A 238 -0.07 21.73 13.26
N GLU A 239 -0.84 22.22 12.32
CA GLU A 239 -1.13 21.58 11.05
C GLU A 239 -0.60 22.46 9.93
N HIS A 240 -0.34 21.86 8.77
CA HIS A 240 0.14 22.63 7.63
C HIS A 240 -0.16 21.94 6.31
N TYR A 241 -0.20 22.77 5.27
CA TYR A 241 -0.12 22.28 3.91
C TYR A 241 0.94 23.03 3.11
N VAL A 242 1.47 22.33 2.12
CA VAL A 242 2.34 22.83 1.07
C VAL A 242 1.67 22.43 -0.24
N LEU A 243 1.32 23.40 -1.09
CA LEU A 243 0.80 23.14 -2.43
C LEU A 243 1.83 23.53 -3.49
N GLY A 244 1.89 22.72 -4.54
CA GLY A 244 2.76 22.87 -5.70
C GLY A 244 2.87 21.53 -6.44
N HIS A 245 3.94 21.35 -7.23
CA HIS A 245 4.19 20.09 -7.95
C HIS A 245 4.08 18.85 -7.07
N GLN A 246 4.63 18.92 -5.85
CA GLN A 246 4.41 17.95 -4.80
C GLN A 246 3.65 18.66 -3.69
N SER A 247 2.39 18.27 -3.52
CA SER A 247 1.52 18.79 -2.48
C SER A 247 1.55 17.85 -1.28
N PHE A 248 1.62 18.45 -0.09
CA PHE A 248 1.73 17.78 1.19
C PHE A 248 0.78 18.43 2.16
N MET A 249 -0.05 17.67 2.86
CA MET A 249 -0.97 18.19 3.85
C MET A 249 -0.90 17.31 5.10
N CYS A 250 -0.81 17.92 6.27
CA CYS A 250 -0.69 17.23 7.54
C CYS A 250 -1.54 17.93 8.60
N GLY A 251 -2.52 17.18 9.11
CA GLY A 251 -3.61 17.64 9.97
C GLY A 251 -4.95 17.63 9.24
N PRO A 252 -6.06 17.19 9.88
CA PRO A 252 -7.38 17.13 9.23
C PRO A 252 -7.86 18.48 8.68
N ASN A 253 -7.65 19.58 9.40
CA ASN A 253 -8.05 20.92 8.95
C ASN A 253 -7.17 21.38 7.79
N ALA A 254 -5.87 21.11 7.85
CA ALA A 254 -4.95 21.42 6.76
C ALA A 254 -5.25 20.62 5.50
N VAL A 255 -5.66 19.36 5.61
CA VAL A 255 -6.10 18.55 4.47
C VAL A 255 -7.35 19.16 3.84
N LYS A 256 -8.40 19.44 4.63
CA LYS A 256 -9.63 20.07 4.11
C LYS A 256 -9.36 21.42 3.47
N ALA A 257 -8.55 22.27 4.11
CA ALA A 257 -8.20 23.59 3.59
C ALA A 257 -7.32 23.50 2.34
N GLY A 258 -6.37 22.57 2.29
CA GLY A 258 -5.51 22.37 1.13
C GLY A 258 -6.30 21.86 -0.08
N LEU A 259 -7.20 20.89 0.12
CA LEU A 259 -8.13 20.40 -0.90
C LEU A 259 -9.06 21.52 -1.38
N GLN A 260 -9.61 22.34 -0.49
CA GLN A 260 -10.44 23.49 -0.87
C GLN A 260 -9.70 24.46 -1.80
N VAL A 261 -8.43 24.78 -1.51
CA VAL A 261 -7.62 25.66 -2.37
C VAL A 261 -7.36 25.02 -3.74
N LEU A 262 -7.18 23.69 -3.81
CA LEU A 262 -7.05 22.97 -5.08
C LEU A 262 -8.35 23.06 -5.91
N LEU A 263 -9.51 22.97 -5.25
CA LEU A 263 -10.82 23.01 -5.90
C LEU A 263 -11.21 24.42 -6.36
N GLU A 264 -10.96 25.46 -5.57
CA GLU A 264 -11.30 26.86 -5.92
C GLU A 264 -10.53 27.37 -7.14
N ARG A 265 -9.30 26.87 -7.32
CA ARG A 265 -8.45 27.24 -8.46
C ARG A 265 -8.79 26.49 -9.76
N ARG A 266 -9.95 25.81 -9.80
CA ARG A 266 -10.63 25.28 -11.00
C ARG A 266 -11.25 26.38 -11.87
N GLY A 267 -11.64 27.51 -11.27
CA GLY A 267 -12.46 28.55 -11.89
C GLY A 267 -11.73 29.80 -12.36
N GLY A 268 -10.42 29.72 -12.63
CA GLY A 268 -9.60 30.83 -13.11
C GLY A 268 -9.22 30.68 -14.58
#